data_AF-A0A503T4F4-F1
#
_entry.id   AF-A0A503T4F4-F1
#
_cell.length_a   1.000
_cell.length_b   1.000
_cell.length_c   1.000
_cell.angle_alpha   90.00
_cell.angle_beta   90.00
_cell.angle_gamma   90.00
#
_symmetry.space_group_name_H-M   'P 1'
#
loop_
_entity.id
_entity.type
_entity.pdbx_description
1 polymer ?
#
loop_
_entity_poly.entity_id
_entity_poly.type
_entity_poly.pdbx_seq_one_letter_code
_entity_poly.pdbx_strand_id
1 'polypeptide(L)'
;MKTQYLLASLAVASVAFAMPAFAADSAQDFVDKAAVGGKFEVDSSQIALDKAQDQRIKDFAQMMIRDHGAANAKLEAVAGQQKLKVPPALDAKHQGDLDKLKNAQAPIDPAYVDAQRKAHDEAVKLFEDYASGGDNAALKTFAQETVGTLKMHQQTIEKIAAGQDAVTGATTPAAKTDNTANAAALVPGANSFTEAQAKSRIEDAGYSNVSKLTKDDQGIWRGQAAKGGENLNVGLDYQGNVVAASK
;
A
#
# COMPACT_ATOMS: atom_id res chain seq x y z
N MET A 1 -29.76 -16.87 73.60
CA MET A 1 -28.59 -17.49 72.93
C MET A 1 -28.62 -17.06 71.47
N LYS A 2 -27.69 -16.22 71.01
CA LYS A 2 -27.58 -15.80 69.60
C LYS A 2 -26.18 -16.20 69.12
N THR A 3 -26.12 -17.17 68.23
CA THR A 3 -24.89 -17.67 67.62
C THR A 3 -24.60 -16.81 66.38
N GLN A 4 -23.45 -16.13 66.36
CA GLN A 4 -22.97 -15.41 65.17
C GLN A 4 -21.95 -16.29 64.44
N TYR A 5 -22.18 -16.52 63.15
CA TYR A 5 -21.24 -17.19 62.27
C TYR A 5 -20.36 -16.13 61.59
N LEU A 6 -19.03 -16.27 61.71
CA LEU A 6 -18.05 -15.47 60.98
C LEU A 6 -17.70 -16.22 59.67
N LEU A 7 -18.04 -15.62 58.53
CA LEU A 7 -17.54 -16.02 57.22
C LEU A 7 -16.19 -15.36 56.98
N ALA A 8 -15.14 -16.17 56.79
CA ALA A 8 -13.83 -15.71 56.36
C ALA A 8 -13.81 -15.61 54.83
N SER A 9 -13.71 -14.37 54.31
CA SER A 9 -13.55 -14.11 52.87
C SER A 9 -12.07 -14.29 52.47
N LEU A 10 -11.81 -15.22 51.56
CA LEU A 10 -10.49 -15.44 50.95
C LEU A 10 -10.33 -14.46 49.77
N ALA A 11 -9.46 -13.46 49.90
CA ALA A 11 -9.11 -12.56 48.81
C ALA A 11 -7.96 -13.16 47.99
N VAL A 12 -8.24 -13.54 46.74
CA VAL A 12 -7.21 -13.91 45.76
C VAL A 12 -6.68 -12.62 45.13
N ALA A 13 -5.46 -12.23 45.46
CA ALA A 13 -4.78 -11.09 44.85
C ALA A 13 -4.19 -11.50 43.50
N SER A 14 -4.83 -11.10 42.42
CA SER A 14 -4.29 -11.25 41.05
C SER A 14 -3.21 -10.19 40.83
N VAL A 15 -1.93 -10.58 40.88
CA VAL A 15 -0.82 -9.71 40.46
C VAL A 15 -0.77 -9.71 38.94
N ALA A 16 -1.31 -8.67 38.31
CA ALA A 16 -1.12 -8.44 36.88
C ALA A 16 0.32 -7.96 36.64
N PHE A 17 1.14 -8.81 36.02
CA PHE A 17 2.47 -8.43 35.55
C PHE A 17 2.29 -7.59 34.28
N ALA A 18 2.40 -6.27 34.40
CA ALA A 18 2.46 -5.39 33.24
C ALA A 18 3.81 -5.62 32.55
N MET A 19 3.83 -6.44 31.50
CA MET A 19 4.94 -6.47 30.55
C MET A 19 5.07 -5.05 29.96
N PRO A 20 6.27 -4.45 29.92
CA PRO A 20 6.44 -3.15 29.30
C PRO A 20 6.06 -3.29 27.82
N ALA A 21 4.95 -2.67 27.42
CA ALA A 21 4.68 -2.45 26.01
C ALA A 21 5.80 -1.54 25.51
N PHE A 22 6.51 -1.94 24.46
CA PHE A 22 7.38 -1.00 23.75
C PHE A 22 6.50 0.18 23.34
N ALA A 23 6.78 1.36 23.87
CA ALA A 23 6.00 2.54 23.55
C ALA A 23 6.16 2.82 22.06
N ALA A 24 5.04 3.08 21.37
CA ALA A 24 5.08 3.59 20.01
C ALA A 24 5.86 4.91 19.97
N ASP A 25 6.30 5.30 18.77
CA ASP A 25 6.89 6.62 18.54
C ASP A 25 5.97 7.74 19.07
N SER A 26 6.57 8.86 19.46
CA SER A 26 5.79 10.06 19.80
C SER A 26 5.05 10.59 18.58
N ALA A 27 4.00 11.40 18.80
CA ALA A 27 3.26 12.04 17.71
C ALA A 27 4.15 12.81 16.72
N GLN A 28 5.14 13.55 17.22
CA GLN A 28 6.05 14.30 16.37
C GLN A 28 6.99 13.38 15.59
N ASP A 29 7.55 12.35 16.25
CA ASP A 29 8.43 11.39 15.58
C ASP A 29 7.69 10.60 14.49
N PHE A 30 6.43 10.22 14.74
CA PHE A 30 5.59 9.57 13.74
C PHE A 30 5.35 10.47 12.53
N VAL A 31 4.98 11.74 12.75
CA VAL A 31 4.79 12.70 11.64
C VAL A 31 6.07 12.89 10.85
N ASP A 32 7.21 13.04 11.52
CA ASP A 32 8.50 13.25 10.86
C ASP A 32 8.86 12.05 9.97
N LYS A 33 8.77 10.82 10.51
CA LYS A 33 9.07 9.59 9.77
C LYS A 33 8.08 9.34 8.63
N ALA A 34 6.78 9.46 8.89
CA ALA A 34 5.75 9.23 7.89
C ALA A 34 5.82 10.22 6.73
N ALA A 35 6.10 11.51 7.02
CA ALA A 35 6.24 12.53 5.99
C ALA A 35 7.49 12.33 5.13
N VAL A 36 8.64 12.03 5.75
CA VAL A 36 9.90 11.79 5.03
C VAL A 36 9.80 10.53 4.17
N GLY A 37 9.30 9.42 4.73
CA GLY A 37 9.10 8.16 4.00
C GLY A 37 8.13 8.34 2.83
N GLY A 38 6.95 8.93 3.10
CA GLY A 38 5.95 9.18 2.07
C GLY A 38 6.42 10.11 0.95
N LYS A 39 7.25 11.12 1.27
CA LYS A 39 7.88 11.97 0.25
C LYS A 39 8.92 11.20 -0.57
N PHE A 40 9.74 10.38 0.07
CA PHE A 40 10.74 9.55 -0.62
C PHE A 40 10.07 8.58 -1.60
N GLU A 41 8.98 7.93 -1.18
CA GLU A 41 8.25 6.97 -2.02
C GLU A 41 7.63 7.64 -3.26
N VAL A 42 7.09 8.85 -3.12
CA VAL A 42 6.60 9.64 -4.27
C VAL A 42 7.75 10.06 -5.19
N ASP A 43 8.81 10.67 -4.65
CA ASP A 43 9.91 11.20 -5.46
C ASP A 43 10.67 10.08 -6.20
N SER A 44 10.92 8.96 -5.53
CA SER A 44 11.57 7.80 -6.14
C SER A 44 10.71 7.14 -7.21
N SER A 45 9.38 7.14 -7.04
CA SER A 45 8.43 6.64 -8.04
C SER A 45 8.36 7.54 -9.26
N GLN A 46 8.47 8.86 -9.09
CA GLN A 46 8.56 9.78 -10.23
C GLN A 46 9.82 9.52 -11.08
N ILE A 47 10.94 9.15 -10.45
CA ILE A 47 12.17 8.73 -11.15
C ILE A 47 11.94 7.40 -11.89
N ALA A 48 11.24 6.45 -11.27
CA ALA A 48 10.92 5.17 -11.89
C ALA A 48 10.06 5.30 -13.14
N LEU A 49 9.12 6.25 -13.20
CA LEU A 49 8.33 6.47 -14.43
C LEU A 49 9.19 6.80 -15.65
N ASP A 50 10.29 7.53 -15.45
CA ASP A 50 11.24 7.91 -16.50
C ASP A 50 12.23 6.79 -16.82
N LYS A 51 12.80 6.16 -15.78
CA LYS A 51 13.98 5.30 -15.91
C LYS A 51 13.72 3.79 -15.80
N ALA A 52 12.52 3.37 -15.39
CA ALA A 52 12.17 1.96 -15.37
C ALA A 52 11.91 1.43 -16.78
N GLN A 53 12.11 0.13 -16.99
CA GLN A 53 11.79 -0.54 -18.24
C GLN A 53 10.58 -1.47 -18.09
N ASP A 54 10.48 -2.21 -16.99
CA ASP A 54 9.34 -3.09 -16.73
C ASP A 54 8.04 -2.28 -16.53
N GLN A 55 7.01 -2.60 -17.32
CA GLN A 55 5.71 -1.93 -17.24
C GLN A 55 5.07 -2.12 -15.87
N ARG A 56 5.24 -3.28 -15.22
CA ARG A 56 4.69 -3.55 -13.88
C ARG A 56 5.28 -2.60 -12.84
N ILE A 57 6.55 -2.21 -13.00
CA ILE A 57 7.22 -1.24 -12.13
C ILE A 57 6.70 0.16 -12.39
N LYS A 58 6.43 0.53 -13.64
CA LYS A 58 5.80 1.82 -13.97
C LYS A 58 4.39 1.92 -13.41
N ASP A 59 3.61 0.87 -13.53
CA ASP A 59 2.24 0.82 -13.00
C ASP A 59 2.25 0.91 -11.47
N PHE A 60 3.19 0.22 -10.82
CA PHE A 60 3.43 0.35 -9.38
C PHE A 60 3.82 1.79 -9.02
N ALA A 61 4.78 2.40 -9.72
CA ALA A 61 5.19 3.78 -9.47
C ALA A 61 4.05 4.80 -9.61
N GLN A 62 3.15 4.63 -10.58
CA GLN A 62 1.94 5.46 -10.70
C GLN A 62 1.00 5.28 -9.51
N MET A 63 0.82 4.04 -9.04
CA MET A 63 0.06 3.73 -7.83
C MET A 63 0.66 4.44 -6.60
N MET A 64 1.98 4.38 -6.45
CA MET A 64 2.71 5.04 -5.35
C MET A 64 2.52 6.55 -5.35
N ILE A 65 2.72 7.21 -6.48
CA ILE A 65 2.55 8.66 -6.61
C ILE A 65 1.14 9.09 -6.20
N ARG A 66 0.12 8.36 -6.66
CA ARG A 66 -1.28 8.65 -6.33
C ARG A 66 -1.58 8.44 -4.86
N ASP A 67 -1.28 7.26 -4.34
CA ASP A 67 -1.75 6.83 -3.02
C ASP A 67 -0.93 7.50 -1.90
N HIS A 68 0.40 7.59 -2.04
CA HIS A 68 1.24 8.31 -1.07
C HIS A 68 1.08 9.82 -1.20
N GLY A 69 0.86 10.36 -2.41
CA GLY A 69 0.52 11.78 -2.57
C GLY A 69 -0.73 12.17 -1.78
N ALA A 70 -1.78 11.35 -1.85
CA ALA A 70 -3.01 11.55 -1.06
C ALA A 70 -2.76 11.37 0.45
N ALA A 71 -1.98 10.37 0.86
CA ALA A 71 -1.63 10.13 2.26
C ALA A 71 -0.81 11.30 2.85
N ASN A 72 0.16 11.83 2.11
CA ASN A 72 1.00 12.97 2.51
C ASN A 72 0.15 14.22 2.74
N ALA A 73 -0.75 14.54 1.79
CA ALA A 73 -1.66 15.69 1.94
C ALA A 73 -2.59 15.55 3.16
N LYS A 74 -3.04 14.33 3.44
CA LYS A 74 -3.85 14.04 4.64
C LYS A 74 -3.03 14.16 5.92
N LEU A 75 -1.79 13.65 5.93
CA LEU A 75 -0.87 13.78 7.06
C LEU A 75 -0.59 15.24 7.38
N GLU A 76 -0.33 16.08 6.37
CA GLU A 76 -0.13 17.52 6.53
C GLU A 76 -1.34 18.19 7.19
N ALA A 77 -2.55 17.87 6.75
CA ALA A 77 -3.78 18.41 7.34
C ALA A 77 -3.96 17.98 8.80
N VAL A 78 -3.77 16.69 9.10
CA VAL A 78 -3.90 16.18 10.48
C VAL A 78 -2.82 16.77 11.38
N ALA A 79 -1.55 16.76 10.95
CA ALA A 79 -0.44 17.34 11.70
C ALA A 79 -0.66 18.83 12.00
N GLY A 80 -1.11 19.60 11.01
CA GLY A 80 -1.44 21.02 11.19
C GLY A 80 -2.53 21.26 12.24
N GLN A 81 -3.60 20.46 12.23
CA GLN A 81 -4.66 20.52 13.25
C GLN A 81 -4.14 20.16 14.65
N GLN A 82 -3.21 19.21 14.73
CA GLN A 82 -2.55 18.80 15.97
C GLN A 82 -1.40 19.73 16.38
N LYS A 83 -1.13 20.80 15.61
CA LYS A 83 -0.02 21.75 15.81
C LYS A 83 1.37 21.09 15.80
N LEU A 84 1.48 19.98 15.07
CA LEU A 84 2.73 19.28 14.82
C LEU A 84 3.40 19.86 13.59
N LYS A 85 4.73 19.70 13.50
CA LYS A 85 5.50 20.17 12.36
C LYS A 85 5.66 19.05 11.35
N VAL A 86 5.56 19.37 10.06
CA VAL A 86 5.90 18.45 8.98
C VAL A 86 7.26 18.88 8.40
N PRO A 87 8.24 17.98 8.29
CA PRO A 87 9.51 18.30 7.66
C PRO A 87 9.32 18.75 6.20
N PRO A 88 9.92 19.87 5.76
CA PRO A 88 9.76 20.37 4.40
C PRO A 88 10.63 19.62 3.37
N ALA A 89 11.56 18.78 3.83
CA ALA A 89 12.55 18.11 3.01
C ALA A 89 12.79 16.68 3.50
N LEU A 90 13.39 15.86 2.63
CA LEU A 90 13.88 14.55 3.02
C LEU A 90 15.02 14.69 4.04
N ASP A 91 15.16 13.69 4.91
CA ASP A 91 16.37 13.56 5.70
C ASP A 91 17.57 13.15 4.84
N ALA A 92 18.77 13.19 5.42
CA ALA A 92 20.01 12.90 4.71
C ALA A 92 20.07 11.46 4.15
N LYS A 93 19.46 10.49 4.83
CA LYS A 93 19.45 9.09 4.39
C LYS A 93 18.58 8.96 3.13
N HIS A 94 17.33 9.40 3.22
CA HIS A 94 16.37 9.31 2.12
C HIS A 94 16.79 10.16 0.92
N GLN A 95 17.38 11.34 1.15
CA GLN A 95 17.95 12.15 0.07
C GLN A 95 19.10 11.40 -0.62
N GLY A 96 20.01 10.78 0.15
CA GLY A 96 21.10 9.98 -0.42
C GLY A 96 20.62 8.76 -1.21
N ASP A 97 19.58 8.08 -0.74
CA ASP A 97 18.98 6.95 -1.46
C ASP A 97 18.26 7.40 -2.75
N LEU A 98 17.57 8.55 -2.70
CA LEU A 98 16.95 9.16 -3.87
C LEU A 98 18.00 9.58 -4.92
N ASP A 99 19.10 10.19 -4.49
CA ASP A 99 20.18 10.63 -5.37
C ASP A 99 20.89 9.44 -6.04
N LYS A 100 21.09 8.32 -5.32
CA LYS A 100 21.60 7.08 -5.94
C LYS A 100 20.68 6.59 -7.05
N LEU A 101 19.37 6.54 -6.80
CA LEU A 101 18.40 6.10 -7.80
C LEU A 101 18.38 7.04 -9.02
N LYS A 102 18.38 8.35 -8.76
CA LYS A 102 18.42 9.39 -9.79
C LYS A 102 19.66 9.30 -10.66
N ASN A 103 20.82 9.02 -10.08
CA ASN A 103 22.10 8.98 -10.79
C ASN A 103 22.41 7.61 -11.41
N ALA A 104 21.63 6.57 -11.11
CA ALA A 104 21.79 5.26 -11.72
C ALA A 104 21.48 5.28 -13.23
N GLN A 105 22.18 4.42 -13.97
CA GLN A 105 21.93 4.17 -15.39
C GLN A 105 20.65 3.33 -15.54
N ALA A 106 19.81 3.69 -16.52
CA ALA A 106 18.62 2.91 -16.83
C ALA A 106 18.97 1.54 -17.48
N PRO A 107 18.19 0.47 -17.26
CA PRO A 107 16.98 0.45 -16.42
C PRO A 107 17.30 0.39 -14.92
N ILE A 108 16.55 1.13 -14.11
CA ILE A 108 16.72 1.16 -12.65
C ILE A 108 15.85 0.14 -11.91
N ASP A 109 15.21 -0.78 -12.64
CA ASP A 109 14.19 -1.71 -12.15
C ASP A 109 14.57 -2.43 -10.84
N PRO A 110 15.75 -3.08 -10.71
CA PRO A 110 16.08 -3.80 -9.47
C PRO A 110 16.35 -2.85 -8.30
N ALA A 111 16.97 -1.69 -8.57
CA ALA A 111 17.30 -0.71 -7.54
C ALA A 111 16.05 -0.04 -6.98
N TYR A 112 15.08 0.27 -7.85
CA TYR A 112 13.79 0.81 -7.42
C TYR A 112 12.99 -0.21 -6.62
N VAL A 113 12.94 -1.48 -7.06
CA VAL A 113 12.22 -2.54 -6.34
C VAL A 113 12.81 -2.78 -4.96
N ASP A 114 14.13 -2.90 -4.82
CA ASP A 114 14.79 -3.04 -3.51
C ASP A 114 14.49 -1.86 -2.57
N ALA A 115 14.54 -0.63 -3.10
CA ALA A 115 14.23 0.56 -2.32
C ALA A 115 12.78 0.58 -1.82
N GLN A 116 11.81 0.26 -2.68
CA GLN A 116 10.38 0.26 -2.32
C GLN A 116 10.02 -0.86 -1.35
N ARG A 117 10.65 -2.04 -1.47
CA ARG A 117 10.46 -3.13 -0.50
C ARG A 117 10.90 -2.72 0.90
N LYS A 118 12.09 -2.12 1.03
CA LYS A 118 12.61 -1.64 2.31
C LYS A 118 11.76 -0.52 2.89
N ALA A 119 11.39 0.47 2.07
CA ALA A 119 10.54 1.57 2.50
C ALA A 119 9.19 1.07 3.02
N HIS A 120 8.56 0.09 2.34
CA HIS A 120 7.28 -0.46 2.77
C HIS A 120 7.35 -1.35 4.00
N ASP A 121 8.44 -2.10 4.20
CA ASP A 121 8.63 -2.86 5.44
C ASP A 121 8.71 -1.91 6.65
N GLU A 122 9.50 -0.85 6.53
CA GLU A 122 9.62 0.20 7.55
C GLU A 122 8.30 0.95 7.77
N ALA A 123 7.60 1.34 6.69
CA ALA A 123 6.35 2.09 6.74
C ALA A 123 5.21 1.27 7.34
N VAL A 124 5.03 0.00 6.93
CA VAL A 124 3.97 -0.86 7.49
C VAL A 124 4.18 -1.01 9.00
N LYS A 125 5.43 -1.27 9.43
CA LYS A 125 5.74 -1.39 10.85
C LYS A 125 5.45 -0.09 11.62
N LEU A 126 5.92 1.05 11.12
CA LEU A 126 5.68 2.36 11.73
C LEU A 126 4.18 2.62 11.93
N PHE A 127 3.39 2.37 10.88
CA PHE A 127 1.97 2.64 10.91
C PHE A 127 1.18 1.65 11.77
N GLU A 128 1.55 0.37 11.82
CA GLU A 128 0.93 -0.61 12.72
C GLU A 128 1.20 -0.30 14.19
N ASP A 129 2.45 0.01 14.52
CA ASP A 129 2.86 0.37 15.88
C ASP A 129 2.13 1.64 16.35
N TYR A 130 2.07 2.66 15.50
CA TYR A 130 1.37 3.91 15.87
C TYR A 130 -0.16 3.73 15.89
N ALA A 131 -0.74 2.96 14.97
CA ALA A 131 -2.17 2.65 14.97
C ALA A 131 -2.63 1.96 16.27
N SER A 132 -1.79 1.11 16.84
CA SER A 132 -2.08 0.37 18.07
C SER A 132 -1.72 1.18 19.33
N GLY A 133 -0.49 1.70 19.39
CA GLY A 133 0.12 2.26 20.59
C GLY A 133 0.35 3.78 20.60
N GLY A 134 0.02 4.50 19.52
CA GLY A 134 0.28 5.93 19.39
C GLY A 134 -0.38 6.78 20.48
N ASP A 135 0.23 7.93 20.78
CA ASP A 135 -0.15 8.88 21.83
C ASP A 135 -1.11 9.98 21.36
N ASN A 136 -1.28 10.18 20.05
CA ASN A 136 -2.22 11.15 19.47
C ASN A 136 -3.37 10.47 18.73
N ALA A 137 -4.60 10.63 19.24
CA ALA A 137 -5.78 9.95 18.71
C ALA A 137 -6.06 10.22 17.22
N ALA A 138 -5.86 11.45 16.72
CA ALA A 138 -6.11 11.77 15.32
C ALA A 138 -5.10 11.09 14.39
N LEU A 139 -3.82 11.05 14.81
CA LEU A 139 -2.77 10.34 14.08
C LEU A 139 -2.95 8.81 14.16
N LYS A 140 -3.48 8.27 15.26
CA LYS A 140 -3.85 6.84 15.32
C LYS A 140 -4.91 6.49 14.26
N THR A 141 -5.95 7.31 14.14
CA THR A 141 -6.99 7.11 13.11
C THR A 141 -6.38 7.20 11.71
N PHE A 142 -5.55 8.22 11.45
CA PHE A 142 -4.83 8.33 10.19
C PHE A 142 -3.99 7.06 9.90
N ALA A 143 -3.25 6.57 10.89
CA ALA A 143 -2.43 5.37 10.75
C ALA A 143 -3.31 4.15 10.43
N GLN A 144 -4.37 3.91 11.20
CA GLN A 144 -5.31 2.80 11.01
C GLN A 144 -5.94 2.77 9.61
N GLU A 145 -6.32 3.94 9.09
CA GLU A 145 -6.91 4.07 7.75
C GLU A 145 -5.88 3.87 6.63
N THR A 146 -4.59 4.07 6.92
CA THR A 146 -3.51 4.02 5.92
C THR A 146 -2.83 2.65 5.85
N VAL A 147 -2.73 1.91 6.98
CA VAL A 147 -2.06 0.59 7.08
C VAL A 147 -2.53 -0.39 6.00
N GLY A 148 -3.84 -0.42 5.70
CA GLY A 148 -4.38 -1.34 4.69
C GLY A 148 -3.80 -1.12 3.30
N THR A 149 -3.62 0.14 2.91
CA THR A 149 -3.04 0.53 1.62
C THR A 149 -1.54 0.20 1.59
N LEU A 150 -0.79 0.51 2.65
CA LEU A 150 0.65 0.21 2.74
C LEU A 150 0.92 -1.29 2.59
N LYS A 151 0.12 -2.14 3.25
CA LYS A 151 0.22 -3.60 3.10
C LYS A 151 -0.07 -4.08 1.69
N MET A 152 -1.04 -3.45 1.01
CA MET A 152 -1.33 -3.76 -0.39
C MET A 152 -0.15 -3.39 -1.30
N HIS A 153 0.47 -2.22 -1.09
CA HIS A 153 1.66 -1.83 -1.82
C HIS A 153 2.83 -2.79 -1.54
N GLN A 154 3.09 -3.13 -0.28
CA GLN A 154 4.11 -4.11 0.13
C GLN A 154 3.93 -5.45 -0.59
N GLN A 155 2.70 -5.99 -0.58
CA GLN A 155 2.42 -7.25 -1.28
C GLN A 155 2.64 -7.14 -2.80
N THR A 156 2.31 -5.99 -3.38
CA THR A 156 2.47 -5.77 -4.82
C THR A 156 3.94 -5.71 -5.22
N ILE A 157 4.78 -4.99 -4.45
CA ILE A 157 6.21 -4.91 -4.74
C ILE A 157 6.94 -6.24 -4.52
N GLU A 158 6.53 -7.03 -3.52
CA GLU A 158 7.06 -8.39 -3.31
C GLU A 158 6.72 -9.33 -4.49
N LYS A 159 5.51 -9.22 -5.05
CA LYS A 159 5.13 -9.98 -6.26
C LYS A 159 5.96 -9.56 -7.47
N ILE A 160 6.22 -8.26 -7.64
CA ILE A 160 7.08 -7.74 -8.72
C ILE A 160 8.50 -8.29 -8.56
N ALA A 161 9.06 -8.26 -7.35
CA ALA A 161 10.38 -8.78 -7.05
C ALA A 161 10.51 -10.28 -7.37
N ALA A 162 9.56 -11.10 -6.90
CA ALA A 162 9.53 -12.53 -7.21
C ALA A 162 9.43 -12.79 -8.74
N GLY A 163 8.71 -11.93 -9.45
CA GLY A 163 8.63 -11.97 -10.91
C GLY A 163 9.92 -11.55 -11.63
N GLN A 164 10.77 -10.72 -11.01
CA GLN A 164 12.10 -10.40 -11.53
C GLN A 164 13.08 -11.55 -11.32
N ASP A 165 13.03 -12.20 -10.16
CA ASP A 165 13.89 -13.34 -9.82
C ASP A 165 13.67 -14.54 -10.76
N ALA A 166 12.43 -14.76 -11.18
CA ALA A 166 12.10 -15.78 -12.17
C ALA A 166 12.65 -15.47 -13.57
N VAL A 167 12.80 -14.19 -13.93
CA VAL A 167 13.31 -13.75 -15.24
C VAL A 167 14.84 -13.78 -15.28
N THR A 168 15.52 -13.44 -14.17
CA THR A 168 16.99 -13.44 -14.08
C THR A 168 17.60 -14.86 -14.00
N GLY A 169 16.82 -15.85 -13.55
CA GLY A 169 17.23 -17.27 -13.54
C GLY A 169 17.22 -17.97 -14.91
N ALA A 170 16.66 -17.35 -15.95
CA ALA A 170 16.55 -17.92 -17.29
C ALA A 170 17.39 -17.12 -18.31
N THR A 171 18.66 -17.46 -18.48
CA THR A 171 19.53 -16.88 -19.53
C THR A 171 19.20 -17.48 -20.91
N THR A 172 18.58 -16.74 -21.83
CA THR A 172 18.64 -16.75 -23.34
C THR A 172 17.46 -15.94 -23.95
N PRO A 173 17.58 -15.22 -25.11
CA PRO A 173 16.90 -13.94 -25.31
C PRO A 173 15.49 -14.00 -25.92
N ALA A 174 14.71 -12.96 -25.56
CA ALA A 174 13.56 -12.35 -26.22
C ALA A 174 12.41 -13.25 -26.73
N ALA A 175 11.22 -13.06 -26.15
CA ALA A 175 9.96 -13.23 -26.88
C ALA A 175 8.93 -12.21 -26.37
N LYS A 176 8.34 -11.45 -27.31
CA LYS A 176 7.06 -10.77 -27.10
C LYS A 176 6.09 -11.82 -26.55
N THR A 177 5.53 -11.60 -25.37
CA THR A 177 4.42 -12.41 -24.91
C THR A 177 3.16 -11.91 -25.60
N ASP A 178 2.77 -12.64 -26.64
CA ASP A 178 1.41 -12.65 -27.14
C ASP A 178 0.47 -12.96 -25.98
N ASN A 179 -0.32 -11.96 -25.57
CA ASN A 179 -1.31 -12.09 -24.51
C ASN A 179 -2.52 -12.85 -25.08
N THR A 180 -2.37 -14.17 -25.21
CA THR A 180 -3.47 -15.07 -25.57
C THR A 180 -3.98 -15.72 -24.28
N ALA A 181 -5.17 -15.28 -23.88
CA ALA A 181 -6.12 -15.94 -23.00
C ALA A 181 -5.56 -16.93 -21.95
N ASN A 182 -5.37 -16.43 -20.73
CA ASN A 182 -5.67 -17.24 -19.56
C ASN A 182 -6.44 -16.37 -18.56
N ALA A 183 -7.65 -16.80 -18.21
CA ALA A 183 -8.49 -16.17 -17.21
C ALA A 183 -7.84 -16.33 -15.83
N ALA A 184 -6.96 -15.41 -15.44
CA ALA A 184 -6.52 -15.32 -14.06
C ALA A 184 -7.76 -14.99 -13.21
N ALA A 185 -8.14 -15.88 -12.29
CA ALA A 185 -9.30 -15.67 -11.45
C ALA A 185 -9.09 -14.42 -10.57
N LEU A 186 -10.06 -13.50 -10.60
CA LEU A 186 -10.09 -12.31 -9.76
C LEU A 186 -10.02 -12.72 -8.28
N VAL A 187 -9.20 -12.03 -7.49
CA VAL A 187 -8.99 -12.40 -6.08
C VAL A 187 -10.03 -11.71 -5.18
N PRO A 188 -10.83 -12.45 -4.38
CA PRO A 188 -11.77 -11.84 -3.43
C PRO A 188 -11.05 -10.99 -2.36
N GLY A 189 -11.64 -9.87 -1.95
CA GLY A 189 -11.12 -9.05 -0.85
C GLY A 189 -11.79 -7.70 -0.67
N ALA A 190 -11.58 -7.09 0.50
CA ALA A 190 -12.12 -5.77 0.83
C ALA A 190 -11.50 -4.68 -0.07
N ASN A 191 -12.19 -4.34 -1.14
CA ASN A 191 -11.70 -3.37 -2.11
C ASN A 191 -12.02 -1.93 -1.66
N SER A 192 -10.98 -1.10 -1.51
CA SER A 192 -11.14 0.30 -1.07
C SER A 192 -11.28 1.29 -2.23
N PHE A 193 -11.34 0.82 -3.48
CA PHE A 193 -11.58 1.68 -4.63
C PHE A 193 -13.04 2.13 -4.67
N THR A 194 -13.24 3.41 -5.01
CA THR A 194 -14.52 3.95 -5.46
C THR A 194 -14.83 3.47 -6.88
N GLU A 195 -16.10 3.57 -7.30
CA GLU A 195 -16.52 3.18 -8.64
C GLU A 195 -15.70 3.90 -9.74
N ALA A 196 -15.43 5.20 -9.53
CA ALA A 196 -14.66 6.01 -10.46
C ALA A 196 -13.19 5.55 -10.56
N GLN A 197 -12.58 5.17 -9.44
CA GLN A 197 -11.21 4.62 -9.42
C GLN A 197 -11.15 3.25 -10.10
N ALA A 198 -12.18 2.43 -9.90
CA ALA A 198 -12.28 1.14 -10.57
C ALA A 198 -12.41 1.31 -12.09
N LYS A 199 -13.23 2.26 -12.52
CA LYS A 199 -13.43 2.60 -13.93
C LYS A 199 -12.13 3.06 -14.59
N SER A 200 -11.42 4.02 -13.97
CA SER A 200 -10.14 4.51 -14.48
C SER A 200 -9.16 3.37 -14.72
N ARG A 201 -9.02 2.43 -13.77
CA ARG A 201 -8.10 1.30 -13.94
C ARG A 201 -8.48 0.35 -15.06
N ILE A 202 -9.77 0.13 -15.27
CA ILE A 202 -10.25 -0.67 -16.40
C ILE A 202 -9.95 0.04 -17.72
N GLU A 203 -10.09 1.37 -17.77
CA GLU A 203 -9.72 2.17 -18.94
C GLU A 203 -8.20 2.14 -19.20
N ASP A 204 -7.40 2.30 -18.15
CA ASP A 204 -5.92 2.23 -18.20
C ASP A 204 -5.43 0.85 -18.66
N ALA A 205 -6.18 -0.22 -18.37
CA ALA A 205 -5.93 -1.58 -18.88
C ALA A 205 -6.29 -1.78 -20.38
N GLY A 206 -6.60 -0.69 -21.09
CA GLY A 206 -6.86 -0.64 -22.52
C GLY A 206 -8.29 -1.04 -22.89
N TYR A 207 -9.24 -0.95 -21.95
CA TYR A 207 -10.65 -1.09 -22.25
C TYR A 207 -11.28 0.29 -22.46
N SER A 208 -12.39 0.33 -23.18
CA SER A 208 -13.13 1.55 -23.51
C SER A 208 -14.63 1.32 -23.25
N ASN A 209 -15.46 2.36 -23.28
CA ASN A 209 -16.90 2.22 -23.05
C ASN A 209 -17.25 1.47 -21.75
N VAL A 210 -16.50 1.72 -20.67
CA VAL A 210 -16.73 1.06 -19.39
C VAL A 210 -18.08 1.46 -18.82
N SER A 211 -18.93 0.47 -18.59
CA SER A 211 -20.27 0.64 -18.03
C SER A 211 -20.20 1.11 -16.57
N LYS A 212 -21.38 1.36 -15.99
CA LYS A 212 -21.50 1.43 -14.53
C LYS A 212 -20.89 0.17 -13.91
N LEU A 213 -20.09 0.34 -12.86
CA LEU A 213 -19.49 -0.77 -12.13
C LEU A 213 -20.26 -1.00 -10.84
N THR A 214 -20.44 -2.27 -10.47
CA THR A 214 -21.04 -2.66 -9.20
C THR A 214 -20.12 -3.62 -8.49
N LYS A 215 -19.96 -3.41 -7.18
CA LYS A 215 -19.20 -4.31 -6.33
C LYS A 215 -20.05 -5.52 -5.97
N ASP A 216 -19.50 -6.72 -6.15
CA ASP A 216 -20.15 -7.95 -5.72
C ASP A 216 -19.88 -8.26 -4.24
N ASP A 217 -20.42 -9.39 -3.78
CA ASP A 217 -20.23 -9.94 -2.43
C ASP A 217 -18.80 -10.37 -2.13
N GLN A 218 -17.98 -10.60 -3.15
CA GLN A 218 -16.55 -10.90 -3.06
C GLN A 218 -15.68 -9.62 -3.01
N GLY A 219 -16.30 -8.44 -3.08
CA GLY A 219 -15.62 -7.16 -3.11
C GLY A 219 -14.99 -6.80 -4.46
N ILE A 220 -15.33 -7.51 -5.53
CA ILE A 220 -14.85 -7.31 -6.89
C ILE A 220 -15.76 -6.32 -7.61
N TRP A 221 -15.18 -5.30 -8.24
CA TRP A 221 -15.93 -4.41 -9.13
C TRP A 221 -16.23 -5.14 -10.44
N ARG A 222 -17.49 -5.22 -10.85
CA ARG A 222 -17.94 -5.87 -12.09
C ARG A 222 -18.70 -4.91 -12.99
N GLY A 223 -18.52 -5.06 -14.29
CA GLY A 223 -19.28 -4.35 -15.32
C GLY A 223 -18.96 -4.86 -16.72
N GLN A 224 -19.24 -4.03 -17.72
CA GLN A 224 -18.94 -4.30 -19.13
C GLN A 224 -17.98 -3.25 -19.67
N ALA A 225 -17.10 -3.66 -20.57
CA ALA A 225 -16.26 -2.74 -21.31
C ALA A 225 -15.92 -3.31 -22.70
N ALA A 226 -15.50 -2.45 -23.60
CA ALA A 226 -15.11 -2.79 -24.96
C ALA A 226 -13.59 -2.86 -25.12
N LYS A 227 -13.08 -3.91 -25.76
CA LYS A 227 -11.66 -4.02 -26.15
C LYS A 227 -11.56 -4.69 -27.52
N GLY A 228 -10.81 -4.08 -28.44
CA GLY A 228 -10.72 -4.58 -29.82
C GLY A 228 -12.03 -4.58 -30.59
N GLY A 229 -13.01 -3.75 -30.20
CA GLY A 229 -14.35 -3.70 -30.81
C GLY A 229 -15.37 -4.70 -30.24
N GLU A 230 -14.97 -5.57 -29.32
CA GLU A 230 -15.86 -6.53 -28.66
C GLU A 230 -16.26 -6.06 -27.26
N ASN A 231 -17.55 -6.25 -26.89
CA ASN A 231 -18.04 -6.00 -25.53
C ASN A 231 -17.82 -7.23 -24.65
N LEU A 232 -17.06 -7.06 -23.56
CA LEU A 232 -16.65 -8.09 -22.63
C LEU A 232 -17.17 -7.79 -21.22
N ASN A 233 -17.40 -8.84 -20.43
CA ASN A 233 -17.61 -8.69 -18.99
C ASN A 233 -16.25 -8.45 -18.34
N VAL A 234 -16.11 -7.36 -17.61
CA VAL A 234 -14.87 -6.98 -16.92
C VAL A 234 -15.05 -7.06 -15.42
N GLY A 235 -13.99 -7.47 -14.74
CA GLY A 235 -13.90 -7.39 -13.29
C GLY A 235 -12.57 -6.80 -12.85
N LEU A 236 -12.61 -6.06 -11.74
CA LEU A 236 -11.46 -5.49 -11.06
C LEU A 236 -11.47 -5.95 -9.61
N ASP A 237 -10.44 -6.69 -9.21
CA ASP A 237 -10.30 -7.16 -7.83
C ASP A 237 -9.70 -6.11 -6.88
N TYR A 238 -9.61 -6.43 -5.59
CA TYR A 238 -9.04 -5.51 -4.58
C TYR A 238 -7.55 -5.24 -4.80
N GLN A 239 -6.86 -6.11 -5.54
CA GLN A 239 -5.44 -5.98 -5.87
C GLN A 239 -5.24 -5.06 -7.09
N GLY A 240 -6.32 -4.72 -7.80
CA GLY A 240 -6.27 -3.88 -8.98
C GLY A 240 -6.12 -4.65 -10.29
N ASN A 241 -6.23 -5.98 -10.28
CA ASN A 241 -6.14 -6.78 -11.50
C ASN A 241 -7.43 -6.63 -12.30
N VAL A 242 -7.31 -6.31 -13.59
CA VAL A 242 -8.43 -6.26 -14.53
C VAL A 242 -8.47 -7.55 -15.33
N VAL A 243 -9.57 -8.27 -15.26
CA VAL A 243 -9.81 -9.51 -16.01
C VAL A 243 -11.07 -9.33 -16.83
N ALA A 244 -11.05 -9.81 -18.07
CA ALA A 244 -12.21 -9.81 -18.94
C ALA A 244 -12.54 -11.23 -19.40
N ALA A 245 -13.84 -11.51 -19.49
CA ALA A 245 -14.36 -12.73 -20.09
C ALA A 245 -15.36 -12.38 -21.20
N SER A 246 -15.27 -13.12 -22.30
CA SER A 246 -16.31 -13.13 -23.33
C SER A 246 -17.64 -13.57 -22.70
N LYS A 247 -18.75 -13.08 -23.25
CA LYS A 247 -20.09 -13.49 -22.82
C LYS A 247 -20.31 -14.99 -22.92
#